data_AF-A0A2E1VS58-F1
#
_entry.id   AF-A0A2E1VS58-F1
#
_cell.length_a   1.000
_cell.length_b   1.000
_cell.length_c   1.000
_cell.angle_alpha   90.00
_cell.angle_beta   90.00
_cell.angle_gamma   90.00
#
_symmetry.space_group_name_H-M   'P 1'
#
loop_
_entity.id
_entity.type
_entity.pdbx_description
1 polymer ?
#
loop_
_entity_poly.entity_id
_entity_poly.type
_entity_poly.pdbx_seq_one_letter_code
_entity_poly.pdbx_strand_id
1 'polypeptide(L)'
;MSSRLLLASLTLGWLGLLSCSGSEEPTPQDPVGSEESSEAGLRDGQLAPELHALLELAFEAPSRMPNNPHLKNKARGQEAATQAALATQQFATAYRFASEIENWRKGACYADLAAALLDQDAATEVQWLLDAAMEVAEAPAAETVDQEWRRDRVRSKVAAVYLKLGLEDEAKETVRGLQASETTYFEQILAAQLTPEQVDQQLDVVPELIQSANFEQQVSILTNVALLHNGHYEDEARRTRAKEVLMANWGKLPVQVHIDLMIQMAEGALEHQDAAGAVALADEARTRLGGVDLAAETYIAFRAQLAKVLARAEAAPQAIDGLDAAMAIYEAERSRLVDMFRAGVLRPVAEAYLVAGATERAEEIYLLALEEGALNPNSRPRALDLTETLASMVRFGFVPTAQLSSKIEEVSAGLGEPW
;
A
#
# COMPACT_ATOMS: atom_id res chain seq x y z
N MET A 1 -25.57 5.95 38.63
CA MET A 1 -25.22 4.54 38.40
C MET A 1 -25.53 4.28 36.93
N SER A 2 -24.58 4.64 36.07
CA SER A 2 -23.61 3.73 35.41
C SER A 2 -24.18 3.41 34.01
N SER A 3 -23.51 3.65 32.89
CA SER A 3 -22.08 3.71 32.61
C SER A 3 -21.78 4.71 31.50
N ARG A 4 -20.56 5.23 31.54
CA ARG A 4 -19.93 6.12 30.56
C ARG A 4 -19.85 5.41 29.20
N LEU A 5 -20.43 6.03 28.17
CA LEU A 5 -20.13 5.76 26.77
C LEU A 5 -18.69 6.21 26.48
N LEU A 6 -17.77 5.25 26.53
CA LEU A 6 -16.44 5.39 25.95
C LEU A 6 -16.56 4.99 24.47
N LEU A 7 -16.50 6.00 23.60
CA LEU A 7 -16.23 5.79 22.18
C LEU A 7 -14.84 5.17 22.08
N ALA A 8 -14.81 3.91 21.66
CA ALA A 8 -13.61 3.21 21.27
C ALA A 8 -13.83 2.60 19.89
N SER A 9 -13.00 3.05 18.96
CA SER A 9 -12.65 2.34 17.74
C SER A 9 -12.23 0.90 18.06
N LEU A 10 -12.29 0.03 17.03
CA LEU A 10 -12.11 -1.43 17.02
C LEU A 10 -10.88 -2.03 17.76
N THR A 11 -10.04 -1.23 18.40
CA THR A 11 -8.96 -1.70 19.28
C THR A 11 -9.45 -2.34 20.60
N LEU A 12 -10.72 -2.19 20.97
CA LEU A 12 -11.26 -2.67 22.27
C LEU A 12 -11.98 -4.03 22.25
N GLY A 13 -12.07 -4.70 21.10
CA GLY A 13 -12.49 -6.12 21.05
C GLY A 13 -11.46 -7.09 21.64
N TRP A 14 -10.22 -6.64 21.87
CA TRP A 14 -9.08 -7.46 22.28
C TRP A 14 -8.75 -7.41 23.78
N LEU A 15 -9.32 -6.47 24.52
CA LEU A 15 -8.93 -6.19 25.92
C LEU A 15 -9.65 -7.06 26.96
N GLY A 16 -10.44 -8.05 26.53
CA GLY A 16 -11.11 -8.99 27.42
C GLY A 16 -10.91 -10.41 26.94
N LEU A 17 -10.16 -11.19 27.70
CA LEU A 17 -9.95 -12.65 27.61
C LEU A 17 -8.65 -13.07 26.93
N LEU A 18 -7.58 -13.11 27.72
CA LEU A 18 -6.73 -14.30 27.94
C LEU A 18 -5.83 -14.00 29.15
N SER A 19 -6.10 -14.68 30.26
CA SER A 19 -5.27 -14.69 31.47
C SER A 19 -4.90 -16.15 31.75
N CYS A 20 -3.68 -16.33 32.27
CA CYS A 20 -2.95 -17.58 32.61
C CYS A 20 -2.13 -18.13 31.42
N SER A 21 -0.81 -18.32 31.50
CA SER A 21 -0.04 -18.91 32.61
C SER A 21 1.46 -18.58 32.59
N GLY A 22 2.03 -18.31 33.78
CA GLY A 22 3.36 -18.71 34.29
C GLY A 22 4.61 -18.45 33.43
N SER A 23 5.37 -17.41 33.77
CA SER A 23 6.76 -17.23 33.37
C SER A 23 7.69 -17.49 34.56
N GLU A 24 8.55 -18.51 34.43
CA GLU A 24 9.77 -18.70 35.24
C GLU A 24 10.79 -17.61 34.89
N GLU A 25 11.48 -17.08 35.91
CA GLU A 25 12.53 -16.06 35.77
C GLU A 25 13.75 -16.62 35.02
N PRO A 26 14.30 -15.91 34.00
CA PRO A 26 15.64 -16.20 33.51
C PRO A 26 16.69 -15.41 34.29
N THR A 27 17.68 -16.15 34.80
CA THR A 27 18.91 -15.66 35.44
C THR A 27 19.76 -14.84 34.45
N PRO A 28 20.39 -13.72 34.87
CA PRO A 28 21.13 -12.84 33.96
C PRO A 28 22.48 -13.42 33.53
N GLN A 29 22.83 -13.28 32.24
CA GLN A 29 24.19 -13.44 31.73
C GLN A 29 24.75 -12.07 31.33
N ASP A 30 25.95 -11.79 31.85
CA ASP A 30 26.76 -10.60 31.59
C ASP A 30 27.37 -10.58 30.16
N PRO A 31 27.77 -9.39 29.67
CA PRO A 31 27.86 -9.09 28.24
C PRO A 31 29.24 -9.39 27.66
N VAL A 32 29.29 -10.07 26.51
CA VAL A 32 30.50 -10.14 25.67
C VAL A 32 30.10 -10.21 24.21
N GLY A 33 30.53 -9.21 23.42
CA GLY A 33 30.57 -9.32 21.96
C GLY A 33 30.35 -7.98 21.28
N SER A 34 31.44 -7.38 20.83
CA SER A 34 31.49 -6.20 19.98
C SER A 34 30.50 -6.23 18.82
N GLU A 35 29.63 -5.21 18.74
CA GLU A 35 28.75 -4.91 17.61
C GLU A 35 29.58 -4.75 16.32
N GLU A 36 29.68 -5.84 15.54
CA GLU A 36 29.78 -5.70 14.09
C GLU A 36 28.45 -5.07 13.65
N SER A 37 28.51 -3.89 13.04
CA SER A 37 27.34 -3.10 12.67
C SER A 37 26.30 -3.96 11.95
N SER A 38 25.09 -4.07 12.50
CA SER A 38 23.93 -4.80 11.95
C SER A 38 23.59 -4.42 10.50
N GLU A 39 24.04 -3.25 10.05
CA GLU A 39 23.95 -2.76 8.68
C GLU A 39 24.73 -3.60 7.64
N ALA A 40 25.78 -4.32 8.07
CA ALA A 40 26.73 -5.01 7.18
C ALA A 40 26.14 -6.25 6.45
N GLY A 41 24.90 -6.63 6.77
CA GLY A 41 24.24 -7.82 6.24
C GLY A 41 23.29 -7.59 5.04
N LEU A 42 22.89 -6.35 4.75
CA LEU A 42 21.90 -6.08 3.69
C LEU A 42 22.47 -6.35 2.29
N ARG A 43 21.68 -7.01 1.45
CA ARG A 43 22.07 -7.37 0.07
C ARG A 43 20.94 -7.10 -0.90
N ASP A 44 21.31 -6.65 -2.08
CA ASP A 44 20.39 -6.50 -3.20
C ASP A 44 20.22 -7.83 -3.95
N GLY A 45 18.98 -8.14 -4.32
CA GLY A 45 18.63 -9.25 -5.20
C GLY A 45 19.06 -9.00 -6.65
N GLN A 46 18.78 -9.97 -7.54
CA GLN A 46 19.10 -9.81 -8.95
C GLN A 46 18.11 -8.86 -9.65
N LEU A 47 18.64 -7.78 -10.23
CA LEU A 47 17.87 -6.82 -11.04
C LEU A 47 18.64 -6.52 -12.34
N ALA A 48 17.93 -6.36 -13.46
CA ALA A 48 18.54 -5.99 -14.72
C ALA A 48 19.22 -4.61 -14.59
N PRO A 49 20.42 -4.39 -15.17
CA PRO A 49 21.12 -3.11 -15.05
C PRO A 49 20.29 -1.90 -15.49
N GLU A 50 19.46 -2.07 -16.52
CA GLU A 50 18.54 -1.06 -17.03
C GLU A 50 17.49 -0.67 -15.99
N LEU A 51 16.90 -1.67 -15.31
CA LEU A 51 15.92 -1.43 -14.25
C LEU A 51 16.56 -0.83 -13.00
N HIS A 52 17.80 -1.22 -12.67
CA HIS A 52 18.55 -0.60 -11.59
C HIS A 52 18.83 0.88 -11.90
N ALA A 53 19.20 1.21 -13.14
CA ALA A 53 19.37 2.61 -13.56
C ALA A 53 18.07 3.42 -13.48
N LEU A 54 16.92 2.82 -13.84
CA LEU A 54 15.61 3.45 -13.66
C LEU A 54 15.29 3.68 -12.18
N LEU A 55 15.61 2.74 -11.31
CA LEU A 55 15.38 2.83 -9.88
C LEU A 55 16.19 3.97 -9.24
N GLU A 56 17.47 4.09 -9.59
CA GLU A 56 18.32 5.20 -9.16
C GLU A 56 17.77 6.54 -9.65
N LEU A 57 17.39 6.64 -10.93
CA LEU A 57 16.81 7.86 -11.47
C LEU A 57 15.47 8.23 -10.82
N ALA A 58 14.64 7.23 -10.48
CA ALA A 58 13.39 7.44 -9.76
C ALA A 58 13.61 8.10 -8.39
N PHE A 59 14.70 7.76 -7.70
CA PHE A 59 15.10 8.36 -6.43
C PHE A 59 15.80 9.72 -6.61
N GLU A 60 16.61 9.88 -7.66
CA GLU A 60 17.35 11.12 -7.94
C GLU A 60 16.42 12.28 -8.32
N ALA A 61 15.46 12.05 -9.22
CA ALA A 61 14.55 13.08 -9.72
C ALA A 61 13.87 13.93 -8.62
N PRO A 62 13.25 13.35 -7.57
CA PRO A 62 12.63 14.11 -6.50
C PRO A 62 13.68 14.64 -5.51
N SER A 63 14.86 14.01 -5.41
CA SER A 63 15.97 14.46 -4.56
C SER A 63 16.58 15.79 -5.03
N ARG A 64 16.38 16.17 -6.30
CA ARG A 64 16.74 17.49 -6.85
C ARG A 64 15.89 18.65 -6.29
N MET A 65 14.72 18.37 -5.71
CA MET A 65 13.90 19.41 -5.08
C MET A 65 14.58 19.93 -3.80
N PRO A 66 14.56 21.25 -3.54
CA PRO A 66 15.06 21.77 -2.26
C PRO A 66 14.10 21.42 -1.12
N ASN A 67 14.64 21.20 0.08
CA ASN A 67 13.82 20.83 1.25
C ASN A 67 12.80 21.92 1.61
N ASN A 68 13.15 23.20 1.50
CA ASN A 68 12.19 24.29 1.69
C ASN A 68 11.80 24.89 0.33
N PRO A 69 10.50 24.96 -0.04
CA PRO A 69 9.30 24.47 0.67
C PRO A 69 8.88 23.04 0.30
N HIS A 70 9.70 22.26 -0.41
CA HIS A 70 9.25 21.03 -1.11
C HIS A 70 9.51 19.71 -0.38
N LEU A 71 9.98 19.71 0.88
CA LEU A 71 10.31 18.50 1.65
C LEU A 71 9.23 17.42 1.59
N LYS A 72 7.95 17.82 1.71
CA LYS A 72 6.82 16.88 1.62
C LYS A 72 6.79 16.12 0.30
N ASN A 73 7.02 16.80 -0.82
CA ASN A 73 6.95 16.20 -2.15
C ASN A 73 8.23 15.43 -2.49
N LYS A 74 9.40 15.98 -2.11
CA LYS A 74 10.68 15.27 -2.19
C LYS A 74 10.61 13.92 -1.50
N ALA A 75 10.25 13.92 -0.22
CA ALA A 75 10.16 12.70 0.59
C ALA A 75 9.11 11.72 0.05
N ARG A 76 8.00 12.20 -0.54
CA ARG A 76 7.00 11.33 -1.18
C ARG A 76 7.56 10.62 -2.40
N GLY A 77 8.30 11.34 -3.27
CA GLY A 77 8.94 10.73 -4.43
C GLY A 77 10.04 9.73 -4.01
N GLN A 78 10.87 10.12 -3.03
CA GLN A 78 11.90 9.24 -2.48
C GLN A 78 11.28 7.95 -1.89
N GLU A 79 10.21 8.06 -1.11
CA GLU A 79 9.44 6.91 -0.61
C GLU A 79 8.95 6.00 -1.75
N ALA A 80 8.39 6.55 -2.83
CA ALA A 80 7.93 5.75 -3.97
C ALA A 80 9.06 4.93 -4.62
N ALA A 81 10.25 5.51 -4.75
CA ALA A 81 11.43 4.80 -5.23
C ALA A 81 11.92 3.73 -4.21
N THR A 82 11.91 4.04 -2.91
CA THR A 82 12.20 3.05 -1.86
C THR A 82 11.26 1.85 -1.92
N GLN A 83 9.95 2.07 -2.10
CA GLN A 83 8.97 0.99 -2.23
C GLN A 83 9.22 0.14 -3.49
N ALA A 84 9.65 0.74 -4.60
CA ALA A 84 10.04 -0.01 -5.79
C ALA A 84 11.31 -0.86 -5.56
N ALA A 85 12.27 -0.34 -4.79
CA ALA A 85 13.45 -1.09 -4.38
C ALA A 85 13.07 -2.30 -3.51
N LEU A 86 12.17 -2.12 -2.53
CA LEU A 86 11.66 -3.21 -1.69
C LEU A 86 10.93 -4.29 -2.51
N ALA A 87 10.05 -3.86 -3.42
CA ALA A 87 9.30 -4.77 -4.30
C ALA A 87 10.19 -5.62 -5.23
N THR A 88 11.41 -5.14 -5.52
CA THR A 88 12.41 -5.84 -6.35
C THR A 88 13.56 -6.41 -5.52
N GLN A 89 13.37 -6.54 -4.20
CA GLN A 89 14.32 -7.11 -3.25
C GLN A 89 15.70 -6.43 -3.25
N GLN A 90 15.75 -5.15 -3.61
CA GLN A 90 16.97 -4.33 -3.55
C GLN A 90 17.10 -3.74 -2.13
N PHE A 91 17.33 -4.59 -1.13
CA PHE A 91 17.27 -4.20 0.29
C PHE A 91 18.36 -3.23 0.73
N ALA A 92 19.59 -3.38 0.23
CA ALA A 92 20.68 -2.45 0.53
C ALA A 92 20.40 -1.08 -0.11
N THR A 93 19.90 -1.08 -1.36
CA THR A 93 19.46 0.12 -2.05
C THR A 93 18.26 0.77 -1.33
N ALA A 94 17.27 0.01 -0.91
CA ALA A 94 16.10 0.50 -0.17
C ALA A 94 16.49 1.14 1.17
N TYR A 95 17.43 0.53 1.91
CA TYR A 95 17.97 1.11 3.14
C TYR A 95 18.65 2.45 2.88
N ARG A 96 19.53 2.52 1.87
CA ARG A 96 20.20 3.76 1.48
C ARG A 96 19.18 4.85 1.14
N PHE A 97 18.21 4.55 0.28
CA PHE A 97 17.14 5.49 -0.06
C PHE A 97 16.34 5.95 1.16
N ALA A 98 15.92 5.02 2.03
CA ALA A 98 15.19 5.35 3.26
C ALA A 98 16.01 6.27 4.18
N SER A 99 17.32 6.03 4.30
CA SER A 99 18.21 6.78 5.19
C SER A 99 18.33 8.27 4.83
N GLU A 100 18.17 8.59 3.54
CA GLU A 100 18.24 9.94 2.95
C GLU A 100 16.90 10.71 3.00
N ILE A 101 15.81 10.08 3.44
CA ILE A 101 14.51 10.74 3.60
C ILE A 101 14.52 11.60 4.87
N GLU A 102 14.18 12.89 4.74
CA GLU A 102 14.28 13.86 5.85
C GLU A 102 12.95 14.09 6.61
N ASN A 103 11.97 13.18 6.52
CA ASN A 103 10.75 13.25 7.33
C ASN A 103 10.27 11.87 7.79
N TRP A 104 9.10 11.83 8.44
CA TRP A 104 8.50 10.60 9.00
C TRP A 104 8.43 9.39 8.05
N ARG A 105 8.42 9.61 6.73
CA ARG A 105 8.46 8.53 5.73
C ARG A 105 9.72 7.67 5.85
N LYS A 106 10.81 8.22 6.40
CA LYS A 106 12.01 7.47 6.76
C LYS A 106 11.68 6.32 7.70
N GLY A 107 10.99 6.60 8.79
CA GLY A 107 10.57 5.58 9.76
C GLY A 107 9.59 4.57 9.16
N ALA A 108 8.67 5.03 8.31
CA ALA A 108 7.78 4.13 7.58
C ALA A 108 8.56 3.17 6.64
N CYS A 109 9.55 3.68 5.90
CA CYS A 109 10.39 2.88 5.03
C CYS A 109 11.27 1.89 5.80
N TYR A 110 11.77 2.24 7.00
CA TYR A 110 12.49 1.30 7.85
C TYR A 110 11.61 0.14 8.34
N ALA A 111 10.37 0.43 8.77
CA ALA A 111 9.42 -0.61 9.14
C ALA A 111 9.03 -1.49 7.95
N ASP A 112 8.86 -0.91 6.75
CA ASP A 112 8.59 -1.69 5.52
C ASP A 112 9.78 -2.58 5.12
N LEU A 113 11.01 -2.07 5.26
CA LEU A 113 12.22 -2.88 5.03
C LEU A 113 12.31 -4.04 6.02
N ALA A 114 12.02 -3.80 7.30
CA ALA A 114 11.98 -4.87 8.31
C ALA A 114 10.94 -5.94 7.95
N ALA A 115 9.73 -5.53 7.55
CA ALA A 115 8.70 -6.46 7.09
C ALA A 115 9.16 -7.28 5.87
N ALA A 116 9.74 -6.62 4.86
CA ALA A 116 10.19 -7.28 3.63
C ALA A 116 11.35 -8.26 3.88
N LEU A 117 12.25 -7.98 4.82
CA LEU A 117 13.32 -8.88 5.21
C LEU A 117 12.80 -10.15 5.87
N LEU A 118 11.76 -10.04 6.72
CA LEU A 118 11.09 -11.20 7.32
C LEU A 118 10.34 -12.02 6.26
N ASP A 119 9.59 -11.36 5.39
CA ASP A 119 8.77 -12.04 4.37
C ASP A 119 9.60 -12.82 3.34
N GLN A 120 10.87 -12.45 3.15
CA GLN A 120 11.80 -13.12 2.24
C GLN A 120 12.81 -14.04 2.94
N ASP A 121 12.65 -14.29 4.24
CA ASP A 121 13.61 -15.02 5.09
C ASP A 121 15.05 -14.51 4.94
N ALA A 122 15.21 -13.22 4.59
CA ALA A 122 16.50 -12.63 4.23
C ALA A 122 17.29 -12.20 5.47
N ALA A 123 16.59 -11.83 6.55
CA ALA A 123 17.17 -11.57 7.86
C ALA A 123 16.12 -11.73 8.95
N THR A 124 16.48 -12.39 10.06
CA THR A 124 15.63 -12.51 11.25
C THR A 124 15.89 -11.42 12.28
N GLU A 125 17.05 -10.77 12.21
CA GLU A 125 17.44 -9.69 13.12
C GLU A 125 17.10 -8.33 12.52
N VAL A 126 15.86 -7.91 12.72
CA VAL A 126 15.33 -6.62 12.21
C VAL A 126 15.10 -5.57 13.30
N GLN A 127 15.45 -5.88 14.57
CA GLN A 127 15.18 -5.00 15.70
C GLN A 127 15.78 -3.60 15.53
N TRP A 128 17.00 -3.51 14.99
CA TRP A 128 17.67 -2.23 14.74
C TRP A 128 16.90 -1.33 13.75
N LEU A 129 16.17 -1.91 12.78
CA LEU A 129 15.29 -1.15 11.87
C LEU A 129 14.03 -0.69 12.59
N LEU A 130 13.48 -1.51 13.48
CA LEU A 130 12.31 -1.15 14.29
C LEU A 130 12.64 -0.03 15.28
N ASP A 131 13.81 -0.11 15.91
CA ASP A 131 14.32 0.94 16.80
C ASP A 131 14.53 2.25 16.03
N ALA A 132 15.16 2.19 14.84
CA ALA A 132 15.31 3.36 13.97
C ALA A 132 13.97 3.94 13.49
N ALA A 133 12.98 3.09 13.20
CA ALA A 133 11.63 3.53 12.85
C ALA A 133 10.93 4.22 14.03
N MET A 134 11.05 3.66 15.23
CA MET A 134 10.48 4.24 16.45
C MET A 134 11.17 5.55 16.85
N GLU A 135 12.48 5.67 16.67
CA GLU A 135 13.20 6.93 16.89
C GLU A 135 12.62 8.04 16.01
N VAL A 136 12.34 7.76 14.73
CA VAL A 136 11.71 8.72 13.83
C VAL A 136 10.27 9.04 14.25
N ALA A 137 9.51 8.06 14.73
CA ALA A 137 8.12 8.25 15.16
C ALA A 137 8.02 9.13 16.41
N GLU A 138 8.92 8.93 17.38
CA GLU A 138 8.94 9.62 18.67
C GLU A 138 9.76 10.92 18.65
N ALA A 139 10.45 11.21 17.54
CA ALA A 139 11.17 12.45 17.35
C ALA A 139 10.21 13.66 17.49
N PRO A 140 10.62 14.73 18.20
CA PRO A 140 9.80 15.93 18.34
C PRO A 140 9.45 16.50 16.96
N ALA A 141 8.17 16.79 16.73
CA ALA A 141 7.75 17.40 15.48
C ALA A 141 8.49 18.74 15.26
N ALA A 142 9.17 18.87 14.13
CA ALA A 142 9.82 20.11 13.73
C ALA A 142 8.81 21.23 13.41
N GLU A 143 7.53 20.86 13.19
CA GLU A 143 6.43 21.78 12.89
C GLU A 143 5.52 21.96 14.12
N THR A 144 5.02 23.18 14.33
CA THR A 144 4.12 23.57 15.43
C THR A 144 2.69 23.03 15.29
N VAL A 145 2.41 22.28 14.23
CA VAL A 145 1.13 21.60 14.02
C VAL A 145 1.35 20.14 14.36
N ASP A 146 0.66 19.69 15.39
CA ASP A 146 0.64 18.30 15.79
C ASP A 146 0.11 17.43 14.65
N GLN A 147 0.94 16.51 14.17
CA GLN A 147 0.63 15.62 13.04
C GLN A 147 0.69 14.17 13.52
N GLU A 148 -0.01 13.90 14.63
CA GLU A 148 -0.09 12.60 15.32
C GLU A 148 -0.26 11.42 14.35
N TRP A 149 -1.06 11.58 13.30
CA TRP A 149 -1.28 10.54 12.28
C TRP A 149 0.00 10.04 11.60
N ARG A 150 1.05 10.88 11.48
CA ARG A 150 2.34 10.48 10.89
C ARG A 150 3.09 9.52 11.79
N ARG A 151 3.12 9.82 13.10
CA ARG A 151 3.68 8.94 14.13
C ARG A 151 2.87 7.65 14.17
N ASP A 152 1.55 7.76 14.22
CA ASP A 152 0.64 6.62 14.31
C ASP A 152 0.83 5.66 13.12
N ARG A 153 1.02 6.18 11.92
CA ARG A 153 1.33 5.38 10.74
C ARG A 153 2.63 4.59 10.86
N VAL A 154 3.70 5.20 11.37
CA VAL A 154 4.98 4.50 11.58
C VAL A 154 4.82 3.43 12.65
N ARG A 155 4.17 3.76 13.78
CA ARG A 155 3.89 2.81 14.86
C ARG A 155 3.04 1.62 14.40
N SER A 156 2.03 1.84 13.57
CA SER A 156 1.24 0.74 13.02
C SER A 156 2.08 -0.22 12.18
N LYS A 157 3.00 0.30 11.35
CA LYS A 157 3.93 -0.55 10.58
C LYS A 157 4.88 -1.34 11.48
N VAL A 158 5.44 -0.70 12.51
CA VAL A 158 6.29 -1.39 13.51
C VAL A 158 5.52 -2.50 14.23
N ALA A 159 4.28 -2.22 14.66
CA ALA A 159 3.44 -3.21 15.32
C ALA A 159 3.11 -4.42 14.42
N ALA A 160 2.89 -4.19 13.13
CA ALA A 160 2.69 -5.27 12.18
C ALA A 160 3.93 -6.18 12.05
N VAL A 161 5.14 -5.61 12.16
CA VAL A 161 6.37 -6.40 12.20
C VAL A 161 6.48 -7.19 13.52
N TYR A 162 6.12 -6.59 14.66
CA TYR A 162 6.06 -7.33 15.93
C TYR A 162 5.12 -8.53 15.88
N LEU A 163 3.95 -8.41 15.23
CA LEU A 163 3.06 -9.56 14.99
C LEU A 163 3.71 -10.65 14.15
N LYS A 164 4.46 -10.29 13.10
CA LYS A 164 5.20 -11.27 12.27
C LYS A 164 6.29 -12.00 13.06
N LEU A 165 6.88 -11.34 14.07
CA LEU A 165 7.87 -11.92 14.98
C LEU A 165 7.24 -12.73 16.13
N GLY A 166 5.90 -12.78 16.26
CA GLY A 166 5.21 -13.42 17.37
C GLY A 166 5.21 -12.61 18.68
N LEU A 167 5.58 -11.34 18.63
CA LEU A 167 5.64 -10.41 19.77
C LEU A 167 4.30 -9.67 19.92
N GLU A 168 3.25 -10.42 20.28
CA GLU A 168 1.89 -9.90 20.31
C GLU A 168 1.67 -8.77 21.31
N ASP A 169 2.29 -8.84 22.49
CA ASP A 169 2.08 -7.86 23.56
C ASP A 169 2.73 -6.52 23.21
N GLU A 170 3.92 -6.56 22.62
CA GLU A 170 4.62 -5.40 22.06
C GLU A 170 3.82 -4.77 20.92
N ALA A 171 3.24 -5.59 20.03
CA ALA A 171 2.40 -5.12 18.96
C ALA A 171 1.15 -4.39 19.50
N LYS A 172 0.47 -4.98 20.48
CA LYS A 172 -0.73 -4.40 21.15
C LYS A 172 -0.41 -3.10 21.88
N GLU A 173 0.73 -3.02 22.58
CA GLU A 173 1.19 -1.80 23.21
C GLU A 173 1.45 -0.71 22.17
N THR A 174 2.13 -1.07 21.08
CA THR A 174 2.52 -0.14 20.02
C THR A 174 1.31 0.48 19.32
N VAL A 175 0.22 -0.27 19.11
CA VAL A 175 -1.02 0.26 18.49
C VAL A 175 -2.00 0.89 19.48
N ARG A 176 -1.68 0.92 20.78
CA ARG A 176 -2.59 1.49 21.78
C ARG A 176 -2.76 2.98 21.55
N GLY A 177 -4.02 3.40 21.39
CA GLY A 177 -4.40 4.80 21.25
C GLY A 177 -4.18 5.40 19.86
N LEU A 178 -3.76 4.60 18.87
CA LEU A 178 -3.63 5.07 17.50
C LEU A 178 -5.00 5.35 16.87
N GLN A 179 -5.01 6.27 15.91
CA GLN A 179 -6.18 6.50 15.07
C GLN A 179 -6.52 5.27 14.22
N ALA A 180 -7.80 4.90 14.15
CA ALA A 180 -8.26 3.71 13.43
C ALA A 180 -7.95 3.73 11.93
N SER A 181 -7.91 4.92 11.32
CA SER A 181 -7.52 5.08 9.92
C SER A 181 -6.06 4.75 9.65
N GLU A 182 -5.22 4.67 10.69
CA GLU A 182 -3.78 4.42 10.58
C GLU A 182 -3.41 2.98 10.96
N THR A 183 -4.36 2.15 11.43
CA THR A 183 -4.09 0.77 11.88
C THR A 183 -4.31 -0.31 10.82
N THR A 184 -4.78 0.05 9.62
CA THR A 184 -5.22 -0.92 8.60
C THR A 184 -4.17 -1.97 8.25
N TYR A 185 -2.88 -1.59 8.17
CA TYR A 185 -1.80 -2.54 7.86
C TYR A 185 -1.58 -3.56 8.99
N PHE A 186 -1.62 -3.10 10.25
CA PHE A 186 -1.59 -3.98 11.41
C PHE A 186 -2.81 -4.92 11.44
N GLU A 187 -4.01 -4.39 11.18
CA GLU A 187 -5.26 -5.16 11.16
C GLU A 187 -5.23 -6.25 10.09
N GLN A 188 -4.61 -6.00 8.93
CA GLN A 188 -4.45 -7.01 7.87
C GLN A 188 -3.61 -8.20 8.32
N ILE A 189 -2.45 -7.95 8.94
CA ILE A 189 -1.58 -9.02 9.44
C ILE A 189 -2.27 -9.77 10.59
N LEU A 190 -2.95 -9.04 11.48
CA LEU A 190 -3.69 -9.62 12.59
C LEU A 190 -4.83 -10.53 12.12
N ALA A 191 -5.59 -10.11 11.10
CA ALA A 191 -6.74 -10.86 10.58
C ALA A 191 -6.36 -12.26 10.08
N ALA A 192 -5.14 -12.44 9.56
CA ALA A 192 -4.64 -13.74 9.11
C ALA A 192 -4.20 -14.67 10.25
N GLN A 193 -4.04 -14.15 11.48
CA GLN A 193 -3.58 -14.91 12.65
C GLN A 193 -4.70 -15.30 13.62
N LEU A 194 -5.95 -14.87 13.36
CA LEU A 194 -7.06 -15.14 14.27
C LEU A 194 -7.42 -16.62 14.31
N THR A 195 -7.96 -17.07 15.43
CA THR A 195 -8.61 -18.38 15.47
C THR A 195 -9.99 -18.30 14.81
N PRO A 196 -10.51 -19.43 14.29
CA PRO A 196 -11.84 -19.45 13.69
C PRO A 196 -12.95 -18.95 14.64
N GLU A 197 -12.83 -19.20 15.94
CA GLU A 197 -13.77 -18.71 16.97
C GLU A 197 -13.68 -17.19 17.15
N GLN A 198 -12.48 -16.63 17.09
CA GLN A 198 -12.29 -15.17 17.18
C GLN A 198 -12.91 -14.48 15.96
N VAL A 199 -12.77 -15.05 14.77
CA VAL A 199 -13.44 -14.53 13.55
C VAL A 199 -14.95 -14.52 13.72
N ASP A 200 -15.54 -15.60 14.22
CA ASP A 200 -16.99 -15.67 14.41
C ASP A 200 -17.47 -14.60 15.40
N GLN A 201 -16.75 -14.40 16.50
CA GLN A 201 -17.04 -13.35 17.48
C GLN A 201 -16.97 -11.95 16.87
N GLN A 202 -15.97 -11.69 16.01
CA GLN A 202 -15.85 -10.42 15.31
C GLN A 202 -17.02 -10.22 14.33
N LEU A 203 -17.40 -11.24 13.56
CA LEU A 203 -18.52 -11.16 12.62
C LEU A 203 -19.88 -11.01 13.32
N ASP A 204 -20.07 -11.61 14.49
CA ASP A 204 -21.31 -11.54 15.28
C ASP A 204 -21.65 -10.09 15.72
N VAL A 205 -20.64 -9.29 16.04
CA VAL A 205 -20.85 -7.93 16.59
C VAL A 205 -21.03 -6.85 15.52
N VAL A 206 -20.65 -7.13 14.25
CA VAL A 206 -20.69 -6.14 13.15
C VAL A 206 -22.07 -5.48 12.97
N PRO A 207 -23.20 -6.22 12.96
CA PRO A 207 -24.52 -5.62 12.75
C PRO A 207 -24.90 -4.59 13.81
N GLU A 208 -24.47 -4.77 15.05
CA GLU A 208 -24.71 -3.82 16.15
C GLU A 208 -23.75 -2.63 16.06
N LEU A 209 -22.46 -2.89 15.80
CA LEU A 209 -21.43 -1.84 15.69
C LEU A 209 -21.76 -0.84 14.58
N ILE A 210 -22.12 -1.32 13.37
CA ILE A 210 -22.40 -0.47 12.21
C ILE A 210 -23.57 0.50 12.46
N GLN A 211 -24.57 0.10 13.25
CA GLN A 211 -25.73 0.95 13.53
C GLN A 211 -25.38 2.19 14.35
N SER A 212 -24.38 2.07 15.22
CA SER A 212 -23.92 3.16 16.10
C SER A 212 -22.71 3.92 15.56
N ALA A 213 -22.04 3.36 14.55
CA ALA A 213 -20.84 3.91 13.94
C ALA A 213 -21.12 5.14 13.07
N ASN A 214 -20.21 6.11 13.13
CA ASN A 214 -20.14 7.19 12.14
C ASN A 214 -19.62 6.66 10.78
N PHE A 215 -19.60 7.49 9.75
CA PHE A 215 -19.20 7.07 8.41
C PHE A 215 -17.79 6.46 8.34
N GLU A 216 -16.78 7.11 8.94
CA GLU A 216 -15.39 6.62 8.93
C GLU A 216 -15.27 5.28 9.68
N GLN A 217 -15.99 5.14 10.79
CA GLN A 217 -16.08 3.90 11.55
C GLN A 217 -16.76 2.80 10.74
N GLN A 218 -17.81 3.10 9.97
CA GLN A 218 -18.48 2.12 9.10
C GLN A 218 -17.54 1.61 8.00
N VAL A 219 -16.77 2.51 7.38
CA VAL A 219 -15.73 2.12 6.40
C VAL A 219 -14.71 1.20 7.07
N SER A 220 -14.14 1.60 8.21
CA SER A 220 -13.16 0.78 8.95
C SER A 220 -13.70 -0.60 9.36
N ILE A 221 -14.94 -0.67 9.89
CA ILE A 221 -15.57 -1.94 10.25
C ILE A 221 -15.66 -2.86 9.02
N LEU A 222 -16.14 -2.34 7.89
CA LEU A 222 -16.35 -3.16 6.70
C LEU A 222 -15.03 -3.50 5.99
N THR A 223 -14.01 -2.63 6.05
CA THR A 223 -12.64 -2.98 5.67
C THR A 223 -12.12 -4.15 6.49
N ASN A 224 -12.34 -4.15 7.81
CA ASN A 224 -11.95 -5.27 8.67
C ASN A 224 -12.70 -6.56 8.32
N VAL A 225 -13.99 -6.50 7.94
CA VAL A 225 -14.70 -7.69 7.47
C VAL A 225 -14.09 -8.24 6.16
N ALA A 226 -13.67 -7.38 5.23
CA ALA A 226 -12.96 -7.82 4.02
C ALA A 226 -11.58 -8.44 4.35
N LEU A 227 -10.89 -7.94 5.38
CA LEU A 227 -9.65 -8.55 5.87
C LEU A 227 -9.91 -9.92 6.49
N LEU A 228 -10.97 -10.10 7.28
CA LEU A 228 -11.36 -11.40 7.84
C LEU A 228 -11.73 -12.40 6.74
N HIS A 229 -12.40 -11.94 5.68
CA HIS A 229 -12.69 -12.76 4.50
C HIS A 229 -11.40 -13.33 3.88
N ASN A 230 -10.37 -12.49 3.73
CA ASN A 230 -9.11 -12.89 3.11
C ASN A 230 -8.24 -13.73 4.06
N GLY A 231 -8.09 -13.34 5.32
CA GLY A 231 -7.26 -14.05 6.31
C GLY A 231 -7.74 -15.48 6.59
N HIS A 232 -9.01 -15.77 6.35
CA HIS A 232 -9.63 -17.09 6.54
C HIS A 232 -10.20 -17.66 5.24
N TYR A 233 -9.56 -17.38 4.11
CA TYR A 233 -10.09 -17.75 2.79
C TYR A 233 -10.37 -19.24 2.63
N GLU A 234 -9.52 -20.11 3.18
CA GLU A 234 -9.68 -21.58 3.10
C GLU A 234 -10.92 -22.10 3.83
N ASP A 235 -11.45 -21.33 4.80
CA ASP A 235 -12.69 -21.66 5.49
C ASP A 235 -13.89 -21.11 4.73
N GLU A 236 -14.47 -21.94 3.86
CA GLU A 236 -15.61 -21.56 3.03
C GLU A 236 -16.80 -21.01 3.83
N ALA A 237 -17.08 -21.55 5.02
CA ALA A 237 -18.20 -21.12 5.83
C ALA A 237 -17.98 -19.69 6.34
N ARG A 238 -16.78 -19.40 6.86
CA ARG A 238 -16.43 -18.06 7.37
C ARG A 238 -16.23 -17.05 6.24
N ARG A 239 -15.61 -17.46 5.12
CA ARG A 239 -15.49 -16.64 3.91
C ARG A 239 -16.87 -16.22 3.40
N THR A 240 -17.80 -17.17 3.28
CA THR A 240 -19.19 -16.89 2.85
C THR A 240 -19.88 -15.96 3.83
N ARG A 241 -19.76 -16.21 5.13
CA ARG A 241 -20.35 -15.39 6.19
C ARG A 241 -19.82 -13.95 6.18
N ALA A 242 -18.52 -13.75 6.07
CA ALA A 242 -17.90 -12.43 5.98
C ALA A 242 -18.41 -11.66 4.75
N LYS A 243 -18.50 -12.35 3.60
CA LYS A 243 -19.11 -11.78 2.39
C LYS A 243 -20.56 -11.37 2.66
N GLU A 244 -21.40 -12.24 3.22
CA GLU A 244 -22.80 -11.92 3.54
C GLU A 244 -22.95 -10.69 4.46
N VAL A 245 -22.08 -10.55 5.46
CA VAL A 245 -22.04 -9.37 6.35
C VAL A 245 -21.71 -8.11 5.57
N LEU A 246 -20.72 -8.14 4.66
CA LEU A 246 -20.45 -7.02 3.74
C LEU A 246 -21.68 -6.70 2.89
N MET A 247 -22.31 -7.74 2.31
CA MET A 247 -23.44 -7.56 1.40
C MET A 247 -24.64 -6.90 2.07
N ALA A 248 -24.94 -7.32 3.31
CA ALA A 248 -26.04 -6.80 4.10
C ALA A 248 -25.88 -5.31 4.46
N ASN A 249 -24.65 -4.81 4.47
CA ASN A 249 -24.32 -3.46 4.92
C ASN A 249 -23.89 -2.49 3.81
N TRP A 250 -23.79 -2.94 2.55
CA TRP A 250 -23.44 -2.07 1.42
C TRP A 250 -24.34 -0.84 1.27
N GLY A 251 -25.63 -0.92 1.59
CA GLY A 251 -26.51 0.26 1.52
C GLY A 251 -26.06 1.46 2.37
N LYS A 252 -25.05 1.28 3.25
CA LYS A 252 -24.48 2.29 4.13
C LYS A 252 -23.25 3.01 3.55
N LEU A 253 -22.60 2.47 2.52
CA LEU A 253 -21.36 3.02 1.99
C LEU A 253 -21.54 3.60 0.57
N PRO A 254 -20.71 4.58 0.18
CA PRO A 254 -20.57 5.00 -1.21
C PRO A 254 -20.11 3.85 -2.10
N VAL A 255 -20.54 3.88 -3.36
CA VAL A 255 -20.17 2.88 -4.38
C VAL A 255 -18.65 2.69 -4.52
N GLN A 256 -17.87 3.75 -4.33
CA GLN A 256 -16.41 3.71 -4.44
C GLN A 256 -15.82 2.73 -3.42
N VAL A 257 -16.27 2.84 -2.16
CA VAL A 257 -15.85 1.92 -1.08
C VAL A 257 -16.28 0.49 -1.37
N HIS A 258 -17.43 0.27 -2.03
CA HIS A 258 -17.82 -1.09 -2.43
C HIS A 258 -16.85 -1.68 -3.43
N ILE A 259 -16.45 -0.89 -4.42
CA ILE A 259 -15.53 -1.33 -5.46
C ILE A 259 -14.16 -1.62 -4.85
N ASP A 260 -13.66 -0.75 -3.96
CA ASP A 260 -12.41 -0.96 -3.23
C ASP A 260 -12.43 -2.28 -2.44
N LEU A 261 -13.47 -2.53 -1.64
CA LEU A 261 -13.59 -3.76 -0.85
C LEU A 261 -13.71 -5.01 -1.74
N MET A 262 -14.39 -4.91 -2.88
CA MET A 262 -14.48 -6.03 -3.84
C MET A 262 -13.14 -6.32 -4.52
N ILE A 263 -12.38 -5.29 -4.88
CA ILE A 263 -11.02 -5.43 -5.41
C ILE A 263 -10.15 -6.12 -4.36
N GLN A 264 -10.19 -5.67 -3.11
CA GLN A 264 -9.44 -6.28 -2.01
C GLN A 264 -9.80 -7.76 -1.79
N MET A 265 -11.09 -8.11 -1.85
CA MET A 265 -11.51 -9.51 -1.75
C MET A 265 -11.06 -10.34 -2.97
N ALA A 266 -11.06 -9.74 -4.16
CA ALA A 266 -10.63 -10.41 -5.39
C ALA A 266 -9.11 -10.64 -5.41
N GLU A 267 -8.34 -9.69 -4.87
CA GLU A 267 -6.90 -9.86 -4.64
C GLU A 267 -6.61 -10.98 -3.63
N GLY A 268 -7.39 -11.06 -2.54
CA GLY A 268 -7.32 -12.19 -1.61
C GLY A 268 -7.63 -13.54 -2.28
N ALA A 269 -8.65 -13.59 -3.15
CA ALA A 269 -8.93 -14.80 -3.94
C ALA A 269 -7.74 -15.20 -4.84
N LEU A 270 -7.06 -14.23 -5.45
CA LEU A 270 -5.84 -14.48 -6.24
C LEU A 270 -4.67 -15.00 -5.39
N GLU A 271 -4.48 -14.49 -4.17
CA GLU A 271 -3.46 -14.97 -3.23
C GLU A 271 -3.68 -16.45 -2.86
N HIS A 272 -4.94 -16.88 -2.80
CA HIS A 272 -5.36 -18.26 -2.57
C HIS A 272 -5.58 -19.08 -3.85
N GLN A 273 -5.10 -18.60 -5.01
CA GLN A 273 -5.17 -19.30 -6.30
C GLN A 273 -6.61 -19.57 -6.80
N ASP A 274 -7.62 -18.86 -6.29
CA ASP A 274 -9.00 -18.94 -6.75
C ASP A 274 -9.30 -17.90 -7.83
N ALA A 275 -8.86 -18.19 -9.05
CA ALA A 275 -9.10 -17.35 -10.22
C ALA A 275 -10.60 -17.15 -10.50
N ALA A 276 -11.43 -18.19 -10.27
CA ALA A 276 -12.87 -18.10 -10.52
C ALA A 276 -13.56 -17.14 -9.54
N GLY A 277 -13.20 -17.19 -8.25
CA GLY A 277 -13.66 -16.26 -7.23
C GLY A 277 -13.22 -14.82 -7.52
N ALA A 278 -11.97 -14.63 -7.94
CA ALA A 278 -11.45 -13.32 -8.34
C ALA A 278 -12.20 -12.71 -9.52
N VAL A 279 -12.46 -13.50 -10.59
CA VAL A 279 -13.26 -13.06 -11.74
C VAL A 279 -14.68 -12.69 -11.32
N ALA A 280 -15.34 -13.53 -10.50
CA ALA A 280 -16.70 -13.28 -10.06
C ALA A 280 -16.83 -11.96 -9.26
N LEU A 281 -15.88 -11.69 -8.37
CA LEU A 281 -15.82 -10.45 -7.60
C LEU A 281 -15.53 -9.24 -8.50
N ALA A 282 -14.59 -9.37 -9.44
CA ALA A 282 -14.26 -8.30 -10.39
C ALA A 282 -15.45 -7.97 -11.30
N ASP A 283 -16.20 -8.96 -11.79
CA ASP A 283 -17.37 -8.74 -12.64
C ASP A 283 -18.53 -8.11 -11.88
N GLU A 284 -18.73 -8.47 -10.60
CA GLU A 284 -19.72 -7.80 -9.74
C GLU A 284 -19.34 -6.32 -9.53
N ALA A 285 -18.07 -6.04 -9.25
CA ALA A 285 -17.56 -4.68 -9.10
C ALA A 285 -17.67 -3.86 -10.40
N ARG A 286 -17.36 -4.45 -11.56
CA ARG A 286 -17.53 -3.83 -12.88
C ARG A 286 -18.97 -3.47 -13.18
N THR A 287 -19.91 -4.36 -12.85
CA THR A 287 -21.35 -4.13 -13.02
C THR A 287 -21.80 -2.92 -12.20
N ARG A 288 -21.32 -2.80 -10.96
CA ARG A 288 -21.62 -1.67 -10.08
C ARG A 288 -20.98 -0.37 -10.58
N LEU A 289 -19.72 -0.42 -10.99
CA LEU A 289 -19.01 0.72 -11.56
C LEU A 289 -19.73 1.25 -12.81
N GLY A 290 -20.26 0.38 -13.66
CA GLY A 290 -21.04 0.77 -14.84
C GLY A 290 -22.36 1.49 -14.53
N GLY A 291 -22.88 1.37 -13.30
CA GLY A 291 -24.14 1.98 -12.86
C GLY A 291 -24.00 3.34 -12.20
N VAL A 292 -22.78 3.90 -12.11
CA VAL A 292 -22.51 5.14 -11.36
C VAL A 292 -21.77 6.18 -12.20
N ASP A 293 -22.09 7.44 -11.96
CA ASP A 293 -21.40 8.59 -12.55
C ASP A 293 -20.28 9.04 -11.60
N LEU A 294 -19.03 8.89 -12.05
CA LEU A 294 -17.82 9.24 -11.32
C LEU A 294 -16.95 10.15 -12.17
N ALA A 295 -16.10 10.95 -11.52
CA ALA A 295 -15.05 11.68 -12.22
C ALA A 295 -14.20 10.71 -13.06
N ALA A 296 -13.84 11.13 -14.28
CA ALA A 296 -13.15 10.27 -15.24
C ALA A 296 -11.86 9.67 -14.67
N GLU A 297 -11.10 10.46 -13.92
CA GLU A 297 -9.89 10.02 -13.21
C GLU A 297 -10.14 8.85 -12.25
N THR A 298 -11.18 8.93 -11.41
CA THR A 298 -11.57 7.83 -10.52
C THR A 298 -12.12 6.63 -11.30
N TYR A 299 -12.92 6.88 -12.33
CA TYR A 299 -13.54 5.83 -13.13
C TYR A 299 -12.51 5.00 -13.89
N ILE A 300 -11.53 5.65 -14.52
CA ILE A 300 -10.43 5.00 -15.24
C ILE A 300 -9.55 4.20 -14.27
N ALA A 301 -9.23 4.77 -13.10
CA ALA A 301 -8.45 4.07 -12.08
C ALA A 301 -9.11 2.76 -11.63
N PHE A 302 -10.42 2.78 -11.32
CA PHE A 302 -11.13 1.54 -10.97
C PHE A 302 -11.17 0.52 -12.10
N ARG A 303 -11.35 0.96 -13.36
CA ARG A 303 -11.30 0.04 -14.50
C ARG A 303 -9.94 -0.61 -14.65
N ALA A 304 -8.85 0.15 -14.48
CA ALA A 304 -7.50 -0.38 -14.55
C ALA A 304 -7.24 -1.42 -13.44
N GLN A 305 -7.64 -1.13 -12.20
CA GLN A 305 -7.50 -2.07 -11.08
C GLN A 305 -8.30 -3.36 -11.30
N LEU A 306 -9.56 -3.25 -11.74
CA LEU A 306 -10.40 -4.41 -12.04
C LEU A 306 -9.85 -5.24 -13.21
N ALA A 307 -9.35 -4.57 -14.26
CA ALA A 307 -8.69 -5.25 -15.37
C ALA A 307 -7.40 -5.97 -14.93
N LYS A 308 -6.62 -5.38 -14.02
CA LYS A 308 -5.44 -6.03 -13.44
C LYS A 308 -5.81 -7.29 -12.67
N VAL A 309 -6.90 -7.27 -11.89
CA VAL A 309 -7.45 -8.48 -11.23
C VAL A 309 -7.83 -9.54 -12.25
N LEU A 310 -8.59 -9.17 -13.29
CA LEU A 310 -8.98 -10.10 -14.36
C LEU A 310 -7.77 -10.70 -15.09
N ALA A 311 -6.75 -9.90 -15.37
CA ALA A 311 -5.53 -10.36 -16.02
C ALA A 311 -4.76 -11.37 -15.15
N ARG A 312 -4.63 -11.10 -13.84
CA ARG A 312 -4.04 -12.06 -12.87
C ARG A 312 -4.86 -13.34 -12.73
N ALA A 313 -6.17 -13.26 -12.93
CA ALA A 313 -7.09 -14.40 -12.92
C ALA A 313 -7.17 -15.12 -14.29
N GLU A 314 -6.16 -14.94 -15.16
CA GLU A 314 -6.07 -15.55 -16.50
C GLU A 314 -7.20 -15.15 -17.48
N ALA A 315 -7.96 -14.09 -17.19
CA ALA A 315 -9.02 -13.55 -18.04
C ALA A 315 -8.52 -12.38 -18.91
N ALA A 316 -7.34 -12.53 -19.53
CA ALA A 316 -6.65 -11.46 -20.26
C ALA A 316 -7.49 -10.77 -21.37
N PRO A 317 -8.30 -11.48 -22.20
CA PRO A 317 -9.14 -10.81 -23.18
C PRO A 317 -10.14 -9.82 -22.55
N GLN A 318 -10.75 -10.19 -21.42
CA GLN A 318 -11.68 -9.32 -20.71
C GLN A 318 -10.98 -8.12 -20.06
N ALA A 319 -9.75 -8.34 -19.55
CA ALA A 319 -8.92 -7.28 -19.02
C ALA A 319 -8.59 -6.25 -20.12
N ILE A 320 -8.13 -6.71 -21.29
CA ILE A 320 -7.80 -5.86 -22.44
C ILE A 320 -9.01 -5.07 -22.91
N ASP A 321 -10.17 -5.71 -23.08
CA ASP A 321 -11.42 -5.01 -23.44
C ASP A 321 -11.78 -3.93 -22.42
N GLY A 322 -11.58 -4.21 -21.13
CA GLY A 322 -11.80 -3.27 -20.04
C GLY A 322 -10.85 -2.06 -20.08
N LEU A 323 -9.59 -2.28 -20.43
CA LEU A 323 -8.55 -1.25 -20.54
C LEU A 323 -8.75 -0.39 -21.80
N ASP A 324 -9.08 -0.99 -22.93
CA ASP A 324 -9.41 -0.27 -24.17
C ASP A 324 -10.60 0.66 -23.94
N ALA A 325 -11.63 0.19 -23.21
CA ALA A 325 -12.75 1.02 -22.81
C ALA A 325 -12.35 2.15 -21.85
N ALA A 326 -11.37 1.93 -20.96
CA ALA A 326 -10.85 2.96 -20.07
C ALA A 326 -10.07 4.02 -20.86
N MET A 327 -9.28 3.61 -21.84
CA MET A 327 -8.53 4.51 -22.73
C MET A 327 -9.46 5.35 -23.61
N ALA A 328 -10.56 4.78 -24.12
CA ALA A 328 -11.55 5.55 -24.87
C ALA A 328 -12.17 6.68 -24.02
N ILE A 329 -12.37 6.45 -22.72
CA ILE A 329 -12.86 7.48 -21.78
C ILE A 329 -11.77 8.51 -21.52
N TYR A 330 -10.53 8.07 -21.30
CA TYR A 330 -9.40 8.97 -21.15
C TYR A 330 -9.29 9.93 -22.33
N GLU A 331 -9.32 9.43 -23.57
CA GLU A 331 -9.25 10.24 -24.77
C GLU A 331 -10.39 11.26 -24.87
N ALA A 332 -11.62 10.83 -24.58
CA ALA A 332 -12.79 11.70 -24.61
C ALA A 332 -12.75 12.81 -23.55
N GLU A 333 -12.23 12.50 -22.35
CA GLU A 333 -12.21 13.40 -21.20
C GLU A 333 -10.86 14.10 -20.97
N ARG A 334 -9.84 13.81 -21.79
CA ARG A 334 -8.46 14.30 -21.63
C ARG A 334 -8.40 15.81 -21.37
N SER A 335 -9.15 16.58 -22.15
CA SER A 335 -9.19 18.05 -22.05
C SER A 335 -9.86 18.58 -20.77
N ARG A 336 -10.68 17.77 -20.09
CA ARG A 336 -11.34 18.10 -18.83
C ARG A 336 -10.56 17.61 -17.62
N LEU A 337 -9.70 16.62 -17.79
CA LEU A 337 -8.76 16.17 -16.77
C LEU A 337 -7.73 17.26 -16.49
N VAL A 338 -7.54 17.57 -15.20
CA VAL A 338 -6.49 18.48 -14.74
C VAL A 338 -5.13 17.88 -15.10
N ASP A 339 -4.25 18.68 -15.71
CA ASP A 339 -2.96 18.21 -16.25
C ASP A 339 -2.16 17.37 -15.23
N MET A 340 -2.12 17.80 -13.97
CA MET A 340 -1.37 17.13 -12.89
C MET A 340 -1.86 15.73 -12.50
N PHE A 341 -3.03 15.30 -12.98
CA PHE A 341 -3.58 13.97 -12.72
C PHE A 341 -3.44 13.02 -13.92
N ARG A 342 -3.17 13.54 -15.13
CA ARG A 342 -3.22 12.75 -16.36
C ARG A 342 -2.23 11.58 -16.37
N ALA A 343 -0.97 11.83 -15.99
CA ALA A 343 0.02 10.77 -15.91
C ALA A 343 -0.34 9.71 -14.83
N GLY A 344 -0.88 10.17 -13.69
CA GLY A 344 -1.35 9.29 -12.62
C GLY A 344 -2.47 8.36 -13.02
N VAL A 345 -3.38 8.80 -13.88
CA VAL A 345 -4.49 7.99 -14.41
C VAL A 345 -3.99 6.93 -15.41
N LEU A 346 -2.94 7.24 -16.18
CA LEU A 346 -2.39 6.35 -17.21
C LEU A 346 -1.51 5.23 -16.65
N ARG A 347 -0.77 5.47 -15.56
CA ARG A 347 0.13 4.47 -14.97
C ARG A 347 -0.58 3.15 -14.62
N PRO A 348 -1.69 3.13 -13.86
CA PRO A 348 -2.41 1.88 -13.58
C PRO A 348 -2.90 1.16 -14.84
N VAL A 349 -3.21 1.89 -15.91
CA VAL A 349 -3.62 1.30 -17.19
C VAL A 349 -2.44 0.58 -17.85
N ALA A 350 -1.25 1.19 -17.88
CA ALA A 350 -0.03 0.55 -18.38
C ALA A 350 0.32 -0.71 -17.57
N GLU A 351 0.27 -0.60 -16.24
CA GLU A 351 0.50 -1.73 -15.32
C GLU A 351 -0.45 -2.90 -15.63
N ALA A 352 -1.74 -2.62 -15.83
CA ALA A 352 -2.74 -3.64 -16.14
C ALA A 352 -2.53 -4.26 -17.53
N TYR A 353 -2.12 -3.50 -18.55
CA TYR A 353 -1.75 -4.06 -19.85
C TYR A 353 -0.54 -4.99 -19.75
N LEU A 354 0.48 -4.66 -18.94
CA LEU A 354 1.62 -5.56 -18.71
C LEU A 354 1.18 -6.88 -18.09
N VAL A 355 0.34 -6.83 -17.06
CA VAL A 355 -0.19 -8.03 -16.41
C VAL A 355 -1.02 -8.87 -17.39
N ALA A 356 -1.75 -8.23 -18.31
CA ALA A 356 -2.50 -8.91 -19.36
C ALA A 356 -1.62 -9.45 -20.51
N GLY A 357 -0.30 -9.24 -20.48
CA GLY A 357 0.63 -9.66 -21.52
C GLY A 357 0.65 -8.77 -22.77
N ALA A 358 -0.02 -7.62 -22.73
CA ALA A 358 -0.09 -6.65 -23.83
C ALA A 358 1.05 -5.62 -23.75
N THR A 359 2.29 -6.10 -23.83
CA THR A 359 3.50 -5.28 -23.60
C THR A 359 3.62 -4.06 -24.52
N GLU A 360 3.30 -4.21 -25.81
CA GLU A 360 3.32 -3.09 -26.76
C GLU A 360 2.32 -1.98 -26.37
N ARG A 361 1.12 -2.37 -25.91
CA ARG A 361 0.13 -1.40 -25.41
C ARG A 361 0.61 -0.73 -24.13
N ALA A 362 1.17 -1.50 -23.19
CA ALA A 362 1.73 -0.91 -21.98
C ALA A 362 2.82 0.12 -22.27
N GLU A 363 3.69 -0.14 -23.25
CA GLU A 363 4.71 0.80 -23.71
C GLU A 363 4.09 2.10 -24.25
N GLU A 364 3.08 2.00 -25.12
CA GLU A 364 2.33 3.16 -25.63
C GLU A 364 1.76 4.01 -24.48
N ILE A 365 1.18 3.37 -23.46
CA ILE A 365 0.59 4.07 -22.32
C ILE A 365 1.65 4.67 -21.40
N TYR A 366 2.79 3.99 -21.17
CA TYR A 366 3.89 4.58 -20.41
C TYR A 366 4.50 5.79 -21.12
N LEU A 367 4.66 5.73 -22.45
CA LEU A 367 5.11 6.87 -23.23
C LEU A 367 4.16 8.05 -23.07
N LEU A 368 2.85 7.80 -23.21
CA LEU A 368 1.82 8.82 -23.01
C LEU A 368 1.85 9.38 -21.57
N ALA A 369 2.05 8.54 -20.55
CA ALA A 369 2.16 8.99 -19.17
C ALA A 369 3.35 9.94 -18.96
N LEU A 370 4.50 9.67 -19.57
CA LEU A 370 5.67 10.57 -19.54
C LEU A 370 5.40 11.86 -20.30
N GLU A 371 4.72 11.80 -21.45
CA GLU A 371 4.36 12.98 -22.24
C GLU A 371 3.40 13.89 -21.46
N GLU A 372 2.32 13.35 -20.89
CA GLU A 372 1.39 14.11 -20.06
C GLU A 372 2.05 14.66 -18.80
N GLY A 373 2.90 13.86 -18.16
CA GLY A 373 3.67 14.28 -17.01
C GLY A 373 4.55 15.48 -17.34
N ALA A 374 5.20 15.47 -18.50
CA ALA A 374 6.09 16.53 -18.98
C ALA A 374 5.37 17.86 -19.30
N LEU A 375 4.07 17.83 -19.60
CA LEU A 375 3.26 19.02 -19.88
C LEU A 375 2.97 19.86 -18.64
N ASN A 376 3.19 19.33 -17.43
CA ASN A 376 3.01 20.09 -16.21
C ASN A 376 3.92 21.33 -16.19
N PRO A 377 3.40 22.52 -15.79
CA PRO A 377 4.14 23.77 -15.92
C PRO A 377 5.33 23.92 -14.95
N ASN A 378 5.28 23.25 -13.78
CA ASN A 378 6.32 23.33 -12.75
C ASN A 378 7.07 22.00 -12.64
N SER A 379 8.33 22.04 -12.21
CA SER A 379 9.16 20.84 -12.13
C SER A 379 8.75 19.88 -11.02
N ARG A 380 8.10 20.34 -9.94
CA ARG A 380 7.65 19.45 -8.86
C ARG A 380 6.70 18.34 -9.32
N PRO A 381 5.54 18.63 -9.96
CA PRO A 381 4.68 17.57 -10.50
C PRO A 381 5.38 16.73 -11.58
N ARG A 382 6.22 17.34 -12.44
CA ARG A 382 7.00 16.60 -13.45
C ARG A 382 7.93 15.56 -12.83
N ALA A 383 8.66 15.94 -11.78
CA ALA A 383 9.57 15.04 -11.07
C ALA A 383 8.80 13.90 -10.38
N LEU A 384 7.65 14.18 -9.78
CA LEU A 384 6.80 13.16 -9.17
C LEU A 384 6.22 12.20 -10.20
N ASP A 385 5.74 12.71 -11.33
CA ASP A 385 5.22 11.86 -12.40
C ASP A 385 6.31 11.01 -13.04
N LEU A 386 7.52 11.56 -13.21
CA LEU A 386 8.68 10.79 -13.65
C LEU A 386 8.97 9.67 -12.64
N THR A 387 9.15 9.99 -11.35
CA THR A 387 9.43 9.01 -10.30
C THR A 387 8.42 7.89 -10.25
N GLU A 388 7.12 8.21 -10.19
CA GLU A 388 6.06 7.20 -10.08
C GLU A 388 6.00 6.31 -11.33
N THR A 389 6.30 6.87 -12.51
CA THR A 389 6.34 6.12 -13.77
C THR A 389 7.54 5.17 -13.81
N LEU A 390 8.72 5.64 -13.41
CA LEU A 390 9.92 4.80 -13.34
C LEU A 390 9.79 3.71 -12.27
N ALA A 391 9.29 4.07 -11.08
CA ALA A 391 9.01 3.12 -10.01
C ALA A 391 8.02 2.03 -10.45
N SER A 392 7.00 2.41 -11.23
CA SER A 392 6.07 1.46 -11.84
C SER A 392 6.78 0.51 -12.81
N MET A 393 7.57 1.01 -13.75
CA MET A 393 8.36 0.16 -14.67
C MET A 393 9.26 -0.83 -13.93
N VAL A 394 9.96 -0.37 -12.89
CA VAL A 394 10.82 -1.21 -12.05
C VAL A 394 10.04 -2.33 -11.37
N ARG A 395 8.92 -2.01 -10.70
CA ARG A 395 8.07 -3.01 -10.01
C ARG A 395 7.55 -4.09 -10.95
N PHE A 396 7.28 -3.74 -12.21
CA PHE A 396 6.76 -4.67 -13.21
C PHE A 396 7.85 -5.30 -14.10
N GLY A 397 9.13 -5.03 -13.82
CA GLY A 397 10.24 -5.56 -14.61
C GLY A 397 10.26 -5.08 -16.06
N PHE A 398 9.66 -3.93 -16.35
CA PHE A 398 9.52 -3.41 -17.70
C PHE A 398 10.74 -2.60 -18.13
N VAL A 399 11.53 -3.18 -19.05
CA VAL A 399 12.72 -2.52 -19.61
C VAL A 399 12.28 -1.58 -20.73
N PRO A 400 12.58 -0.27 -20.66
CA PRO A 400 12.16 0.70 -21.66
C PRO A 400 12.88 0.47 -22.99
N THR A 401 12.18 0.68 -24.09
CA THR A 401 12.80 0.74 -25.43
C THR A 401 13.68 1.99 -25.57
N ALA A 402 14.39 2.10 -26.70
CA ALA A 402 15.18 3.29 -27.00
C ALA A 402 14.33 4.57 -27.07
N GLN A 403 13.11 4.48 -27.60
CA GLN A 403 12.19 5.62 -27.66
C GLN A 403 11.80 6.08 -26.26
N LEU A 404 11.39 5.13 -25.41
CA LEU A 404 10.95 5.43 -24.06
C LEU A 404 12.10 5.92 -23.18
N SER A 405 13.28 5.31 -23.31
CA SER A 405 14.52 5.76 -22.65
C SER A 405 14.86 7.20 -23.04
N SER A 406 14.80 7.54 -24.33
CA SER A 406 15.02 8.91 -24.80
C SER A 406 14.03 9.90 -24.20
N LYS A 407 12.76 9.50 -24.01
CA LYS A 407 11.76 10.36 -23.38
C LYS A 407 12.03 10.54 -21.88
N ILE A 408 12.42 9.48 -21.18
CA ILE A 408 12.81 9.52 -19.76
C ILE A 408 13.97 10.52 -19.56
N GLU A 409 14.99 10.45 -20.41
CA GLU A 409 16.13 11.37 -20.38
C GLU A 409 15.72 12.82 -20.63
N GLU A 410 14.86 13.06 -21.63
CA GLU A 410 14.31 14.40 -21.94
C GLU A 410 13.57 14.99 -20.73
N VAL A 411 12.67 14.22 -20.12
CA VAL A 411 11.89 14.68 -18.95
C VAL A 411 12.81 14.95 -17.76
N SER A 412 13.76 14.05 -17.48
CA SER A 412 14.74 14.22 -16.40
C SER A 412 15.61 15.46 -16.59
N ALA A 413 16.12 15.70 -17.81
CA ALA A 413 16.95 16.86 -18.12
C ALA A 413 16.19 18.19 -17.99
N GLY A 414 14.86 18.17 -18.17
CA GLY A 414 13.98 19.33 -18.02
C GLY A 414 13.61 19.71 -16.59
N LEU A 415 14.03 18.93 -15.58
CA LEU A 415 13.75 19.21 -14.17
C LEU A 415 14.67 20.30 -13.62
N GLY A 416 14.11 21.27 -12.90
CA GLY A 416 14.83 22.38 -12.30
C GLY A 416 13.89 23.51 -11.88
N GLU A 417 14.40 24.74 -11.72
CA GLU A 417 13.52 25.87 -11.41
C GLU A 417 12.56 26.22 -12.58
N PRO A 418 11.29 26.61 -12.31
CA PRO A 418 10.65 26.69 -11.00
C PRO A 418 10.16 25.32 -10.48
N TRP A 419 10.31 25.08 -9.18
CA TRP A 419 9.82 23.88 -8.49
C TRP A 419 8.32 23.92 -8.17
#